data_AF-A0A6I9X2I7-F1
#
_entry.id   AF-A0A6I9X2I7-F1
#
_cell.length_a   1.000
_cell.length_b   1.000
_cell.length_c   1.000
_cell.angle_alpha   90.00
_cell.angle_beta   90.00
_cell.angle_gamma   90.00
#
_symmetry.space_group_name_H-M   'P 1'
#
loop_
_entity.id
_entity.type
_entity.pdbx_description
1 polymer ?
#
loop_
_entity_poly.entity_id
_entity_poly.type
_entity_poly.pdbx_seq_one_letter_code
_entity_poly.pdbx_strand_id
1 'polypeptide(L)'
;MPKSMRGCLEETLEDLTEVELRNFKANLHEFPVKQGYDNIPRGRLQKADALDLSDLLVSFYEGYALEVTAAVLRLSHCNPQANKLETLSGIGNGPSSRPSSSPDQHFIDQFREQLIQRTVTVEQVLDKLHGSIINEGQYQQICSRETNQAKMRELYKLVPGWNLECKDQFYKALKAIHPFLIKDLEGR
;
A
#
# COMPACT_ATOMS: atom_id res chain seq x y z
N MET A 1 1.18 29.13 -6.72
CA MET A 1 2.45 28.68 -7.35
C MET A 1 2.58 27.20 -7.06
N PRO A 2 2.87 26.33 -8.05
CA PRO A 2 3.16 24.93 -7.77
C PRO A 2 4.38 24.87 -6.87
N LYS A 3 4.28 24.22 -5.71
CA LYS A 3 5.44 24.04 -4.83
C LYS A 3 6.43 23.14 -5.56
N SER A 4 7.61 23.65 -5.87
CA SER A 4 8.69 22.85 -6.45
C SER A 4 9.11 21.75 -5.45
N MET A 5 9.65 20.63 -5.96
CA MET A 5 10.13 19.51 -5.15
C MET A 5 11.01 19.94 -3.97
N ARG A 6 11.94 20.88 -4.23
CA ARG A 6 12.77 21.54 -3.22
C ARG A 6 11.95 22.22 -2.13
N GLY A 7 10.90 22.96 -2.49
CA GLY A 7 10.05 23.66 -1.54
C GLY A 7 9.24 22.71 -0.64
N CYS A 8 8.87 21.53 -1.13
CA CYS A 8 8.20 20.51 -0.31
C CYS A 8 9.15 19.90 0.72
N LEU A 9 10.39 19.64 0.30
CA LEU A 9 11.45 19.14 1.18
C LEU A 9 11.83 20.19 2.23
N GLU A 10 12.05 21.43 1.81
CA GLU A 10 12.38 22.57 2.68
C GLU A 10 11.32 22.76 3.78
N GLU A 11 10.04 22.85 3.41
CA GLU A 11 8.92 23.02 4.36
C GLU A 11 8.76 21.83 5.33
N THR A 12 9.20 20.65 4.94
CA THR A 12 9.18 19.45 5.79
C THR A 12 10.38 19.43 6.73
N LEU A 13 11.55 19.78 6.23
CA LEU A 13 12.80 19.79 7.01
C LEU A 13 12.84 20.96 8.00
N GLU A 14 12.21 22.09 7.70
CA GLU A 14 12.08 23.23 8.62
C GLU A 14 11.17 22.92 9.82
N ASP A 15 10.25 21.96 9.66
CA ASP A 15 9.37 21.46 10.73
C ASP A 15 10.09 20.53 11.71
N LEU A 16 11.32 20.06 11.37
CA LEU A 16 12.11 19.19 12.22
C LEU A 16 12.82 19.99 13.32
N THR A 17 12.81 19.44 14.54
CA THR A 17 13.70 19.91 15.60
C THR A 17 15.17 19.60 15.29
N GLU A 18 16.11 20.29 15.94
CA GLU A 18 17.55 20.05 15.76
C GLU A 18 17.95 18.58 16.03
N VAL A 19 17.27 17.92 16.96
CA VAL A 19 17.50 16.51 17.31
C VAL A 19 17.01 15.60 16.20
N GLU A 20 15.81 15.83 15.69
CA GLU A 20 15.22 15.06 14.59
C GLU A 20 16.04 15.24 13.31
N LEU A 21 16.47 16.46 13.02
CA LEU A 21 17.29 16.79 11.86
C LEU A 21 18.68 16.13 11.96
N ARG A 22 19.25 16.03 13.16
CA ARG A 22 20.48 15.26 13.41
C ARG A 22 20.28 13.76 13.18
N ASN A 23 19.16 13.18 13.65
CA ASN A 23 18.83 11.77 13.41
C ASN A 23 18.57 11.51 11.93
N PHE A 24 17.83 12.39 11.25
CA PHE A 24 17.60 12.34 9.82
C PHE A 24 18.91 12.31 9.05
N LYS A 25 19.85 13.21 9.35
CA LYS A 25 21.19 13.24 8.72
C LYS A 25 21.98 11.96 8.96
N ALA A 26 21.87 11.34 10.13
CA ALA A 26 22.54 10.08 10.45
C ALA A 26 21.93 8.92 9.65
N ASN A 27 20.61 8.79 9.69
CA ASN A 27 19.86 7.76 8.96
C ASN A 27 20.01 7.90 7.45
N LEU A 28 20.05 9.13 6.91
CA LEU A 28 20.23 9.37 5.48
C LEU A 28 21.57 8.87 4.94
N HIS A 29 22.61 8.87 5.79
CA HIS A 29 23.92 8.34 5.42
C HIS A 29 23.97 6.80 5.45
N GLU A 30 23.20 6.19 6.35
CA GLU A 30 23.12 4.72 6.51
C GLU A 30 22.01 4.10 5.65
N PHE A 31 21.20 4.92 4.98
CA PHE A 31 20.07 4.46 4.22
C PHE A 31 20.52 3.70 2.96
N PRO A 32 20.04 2.46 2.74
CA PRO A 32 20.36 1.73 1.52
C PRO A 32 19.62 2.35 0.33
N VAL A 33 20.28 3.23 -0.41
CA VAL A 33 19.77 3.82 -1.65
C VAL A 33 19.69 2.79 -2.77
N LYS A 34 18.78 3.01 -3.74
CA LYS A 34 18.62 2.14 -4.92
C LYS A 34 19.93 1.96 -5.69
N GLN A 35 20.07 0.80 -6.32
CA GLN A 35 21.25 0.42 -7.10
C GLN A 35 21.51 1.46 -8.22
N GLY A 36 22.68 2.09 -8.21
CA GLY A 36 23.04 3.18 -9.12
C GLY A 36 23.00 4.59 -8.52
N TYR A 37 22.52 4.73 -7.28
CA TYR A 37 22.65 5.95 -6.49
C TYR A 37 23.67 5.77 -5.37
N ASP A 38 24.32 6.87 -4.99
CA ASP A 38 25.28 6.92 -3.89
C ASP A 38 24.74 7.71 -2.72
N ASN A 39 25.14 7.29 -1.52
CA ASN A 39 24.81 7.99 -0.29
C ASN A 39 25.55 9.32 -0.21
N ILE A 40 24.83 10.38 0.15
CA ILE A 40 25.43 11.69 0.39
C ILE A 40 26.45 11.56 1.55
N PRO A 41 27.67 12.09 1.39
CA PRO A 41 28.69 11.99 2.43
C PRO A 41 28.27 12.74 3.71
N ARG A 42 28.41 12.06 4.85
CA ARG A 42 28.04 12.57 6.18
C ARG A 42 28.57 13.97 6.50
N GLY A 43 29.79 14.29 6.04
CA GLY A 43 30.40 15.61 6.26
C GLY A 43 29.65 16.76 5.58
N ARG A 44 29.00 16.52 4.43
CA ARG A 44 28.13 17.51 3.76
C ARG A 44 26.78 17.60 4.47
N LEU A 45 26.20 16.45 4.82
CA LEU A 45 24.92 16.40 5.54
C LEU A 45 24.98 17.13 6.89
N GLN A 46 26.05 16.97 7.66
CA GLN A 46 26.16 17.61 8.97
C GLN A 46 26.15 19.14 8.89
N LYS A 47 26.81 19.71 7.88
CA LYS A 47 26.97 21.15 7.70
C LYS A 47 25.77 21.84 7.05
N ALA A 48 24.94 21.09 6.33
CA ALA A 48 23.77 21.63 5.66
C ALA A 48 22.63 21.96 6.64
N ASP A 49 22.04 23.15 6.52
CA ASP A 49 20.75 23.50 7.12
C ASP A 49 19.58 22.93 6.30
N ALA A 50 18.34 23.15 6.73
CA ALA A 50 17.15 22.57 6.08
C ALA A 50 17.04 22.95 4.59
N LEU A 51 17.39 24.20 4.25
CA LEU A 51 17.35 24.71 2.89
C LEU A 51 18.47 24.08 2.06
N ASP A 52 19.71 24.09 2.56
CA ASP A 52 20.84 23.43 1.90
C ASP A 52 20.61 21.92 1.73
N LEU A 53 20.00 21.26 2.71
CA LEU A 53 19.70 19.82 2.63
C LEU A 53 18.68 19.52 1.54
N SER A 54 17.65 20.36 1.43
CA SER A 54 16.62 20.20 0.38
C SER A 54 17.24 20.32 -1.02
N ASP A 55 18.16 21.27 -1.20
CA ASP A 55 18.86 21.47 -2.46
C ASP A 55 19.80 20.31 -2.77
N LEU A 56 20.53 19.84 -1.75
CA LEU A 56 21.43 18.69 -1.85
C LEU A 56 20.67 17.42 -2.25
N LEU A 57 19.51 17.16 -1.63
CA LEU A 57 18.66 16.02 -1.92
C LEU A 57 18.13 16.07 -3.35
N VAL A 58 17.62 17.22 -3.81
CA VAL A 58 17.16 17.38 -5.20
C VAL A 58 18.31 17.28 -6.18
N SER A 59 19.49 17.82 -5.87
CA SER A 59 20.66 17.76 -6.75
C SER A 59 21.27 16.36 -6.85
N PHE A 60 21.23 15.55 -5.78
CA PHE A 60 21.78 14.20 -5.77
C PHE A 60 20.80 13.14 -6.28
N TYR A 61 19.54 13.23 -5.87
CA TYR A 61 18.55 12.18 -6.09
C TYR A 61 17.45 12.60 -7.05
N GLU A 62 17.34 13.88 -7.42
CA GLU A 62 16.31 14.41 -8.33
C GLU A 62 14.92 13.89 -7.96
N GLY A 63 14.25 13.13 -8.85
CA GLY A 63 12.93 12.55 -8.61
C GLY A 63 12.87 11.52 -7.45
N TYR A 64 14.01 10.93 -7.08
CA TYR A 64 14.12 9.98 -5.98
C TYR A 64 14.29 10.67 -4.61
N ALA A 65 14.58 11.98 -4.59
CA ALA A 65 14.82 12.76 -3.37
C ALA A 65 13.64 12.70 -2.39
N LEU A 66 12.41 12.79 -2.91
CA LEU A 66 11.19 12.75 -2.11
C LEU A 66 10.96 11.38 -1.46
N GLU A 67 11.17 10.30 -2.22
CA GLU A 67 10.99 8.92 -1.74
C GLU A 67 12.02 8.59 -0.65
N VAL A 68 13.29 8.93 -0.88
CA VAL A 68 14.37 8.77 0.11
C VAL A 68 14.06 9.57 1.36
N THR A 69 13.69 10.84 1.22
CA THR A 69 13.42 11.71 2.38
C THR A 69 12.25 11.19 3.19
N ALA A 70 11.14 10.78 2.56
CA ALA A 70 10.01 10.21 3.26
C ALA A 70 10.38 8.91 4.01
N ALA A 71 11.15 8.02 3.37
CA ALA A 71 11.61 6.78 3.99
C ALA A 71 12.53 7.03 5.19
N VAL A 72 13.49 7.95 5.06
CA VAL A 72 14.43 8.29 6.14
C VAL A 72 13.73 9.02 7.29
N LEU A 73 12.73 9.86 7.01
CA LEU A 73 11.89 10.49 8.04
C LEU A 73 11.12 9.43 8.84
N ARG A 74 10.56 8.41 8.17
CA ARG A 74 9.88 7.28 8.85
C ARG A 74 10.85 6.50 9.75
N LEU A 75 12.08 6.26 9.30
CA LEU A 75 13.13 5.62 10.12
C LEU A 75 13.56 6.49 11.30
N SER A 76 13.54 7.81 11.14
CA SER A 76 13.91 8.76 12.19
C SER A 76 12.79 9.02 13.20
N HIS A 77 11.69 8.26 13.16
CA HIS A 77 10.45 8.44 13.93
C HIS A 77 9.66 9.71 13.61
N CYS A 78 10.04 10.46 12.57
CA CYS A 78 9.39 11.68 12.08
C CYS A 78 8.25 11.35 11.10
N ASN A 79 7.32 10.50 11.54
CA ASN A 79 6.14 10.10 10.76
C ASN A 79 5.24 11.28 10.32
N PRO A 80 4.97 12.32 11.14
CA PRO A 80 4.12 13.42 10.69
C PRO A 80 4.78 14.22 9.57
N GLN A 81 6.10 14.45 9.65
CA GLN A 81 6.86 15.10 8.58
C GLN A 81 6.88 14.25 7.29
N ALA A 82 7.04 12.93 7.40
CA ALA A 82 6.98 12.04 6.23
C ALA A 82 5.62 12.12 5.51
N ASN A 83 4.52 12.04 6.27
CA ASN A 83 3.17 12.15 5.72
C ASN A 83 2.91 13.53 5.09
N LYS A 84 3.41 14.60 5.72
CA LYS A 84 3.33 15.97 5.19
C LYS A 84 4.04 16.06 3.83
N LEU A 85 5.25 15.52 3.71
CA LEU A 85 6.01 15.51 2.46
C LEU A 85 5.27 14.77 1.34
N GLU A 86 4.69 13.60 1.64
CA GLU A 86 3.91 12.82 0.66
C GLU A 86 2.63 13.55 0.22
N THR A 87 2.00 14.28 1.14
CA THR A 87 0.83 15.12 0.86
C THR A 87 1.19 16.30 -0.04
N LEU A 88 2.31 16.97 0.23
CA LEU A 88 2.79 18.12 -0.54
C LEU A 88 3.27 17.75 -1.94
N SER A 89 3.90 16.57 -2.07
CA SER A 89 4.40 16.01 -3.31
C SER A 89 3.28 15.64 -4.31
N GLY A 90 2.03 15.51 -3.86
CA GLY A 90 0.92 15.07 -4.71
C GLY A 90 0.94 13.58 -5.02
N ILE A 91 1.71 12.79 -4.24
CA ILE A 91 1.67 11.33 -4.24
C ILE A 91 0.66 10.82 -3.18
N GLY A 92 0.29 11.68 -2.21
CA GLY A 92 -0.75 11.41 -1.23
C GLY A 92 -2.16 11.71 -1.73
N ASN A 93 -2.94 10.65 -1.95
CA ASN A 93 -4.39 10.65 -1.84
C ASN A 93 -4.87 11.56 -0.69
N GLY A 94 -5.92 12.35 -0.95
CA GLY A 94 -6.50 13.30 0.01
C GLY A 94 -6.93 12.69 1.36
N PRO A 95 -7.32 13.53 2.33
CA PRO A 95 -7.56 13.11 3.70
C PRO A 95 -8.83 12.28 3.74
N SER A 96 -8.69 10.95 3.79
CA SER A 96 -9.80 10.09 4.12
C SER A 96 -9.37 9.18 5.26
N SER A 97 -9.86 9.53 6.45
CA SER A 97 -10.01 8.63 7.57
C SER A 97 -10.57 7.30 7.08
N ARG A 98 -9.75 6.25 7.00
CA ARG A 98 -10.15 4.83 7.01
C ARG A 98 -8.92 3.95 7.16
N PRO A 99 -9.03 2.82 7.87
CA PRO A 99 -7.88 2.08 8.36
C PRO A 99 -7.14 1.44 7.17
N SER A 100 -5.82 1.61 7.17
CA SER A 100 -4.81 0.71 6.60
C SER A 100 -5.36 -0.33 5.61
N SER A 101 -5.49 0.07 4.35
CA SER A 101 -5.56 -0.88 3.24
C SER A 101 -4.17 -0.94 2.62
N SER A 102 -3.48 -2.03 2.92
CA SER A 102 -2.26 -2.43 2.25
C SER A 102 -2.47 -2.46 0.73
N PRO A 103 -1.43 -2.20 -0.09
CA PRO A 103 -1.54 -2.16 -1.55
C PRO A 103 -1.81 -3.52 -2.22
N ASP A 104 -2.07 -4.59 -1.46
CA ASP A 104 -2.39 -5.94 -1.93
C ASP A 104 -3.91 -6.22 -2.05
N GLN A 105 -4.70 -5.17 -2.32
CA GLN A 105 -6.14 -5.31 -2.51
C GLN A 105 -6.43 -5.85 -3.91
N HIS A 106 -6.27 -7.17 -4.07
CA HIS A 106 -6.69 -7.87 -5.28
C HIS A 106 -8.15 -7.53 -5.62
N PHE A 107 -8.47 -7.50 -6.92
CA PHE A 107 -9.80 -7.28 -7.50
C PHE A 107 -10.96 -7.89 -6.68
N ILE A 108 -10.75 -9.08 -6.12
CA ILE A 108 -11.70 -9.81 -5.28
C ILE A 108 -12.04 -9.09 -3.96
N ASP A 109 -11.08 -8.45 -3.31
CA ASP A 109 -11.28 -7.66 -2.10
C ASP A 109 -11.93 -6.31 -2.41
N GLN A 110 -11.54 -5.68 -3.52
CA GLN A 110 -12.13 -4.41 -3.98
C GLN A 110 -13.62 -4.57 -4.34
N PHE A 111 -13.97 -5.66 -5.02
CA PHE A 111 -15.34 -5.94 -5.43
C PHE A 111 -16.09 -6.88 -4.48
N ARG A 112 -15.62 -7.02 -3.22
CA ARG A 112 -16.19 -7.92 -2.21
C ARG A 112 -17.70 -7.78 -2.07
N GLU A 113 -18.22 -6.57 -1.89
CA GLU A 113 -19.66 -6.37 -1.69
C GLU A 113 -20.48 -6.68 -2.95
N GLN A 114 -19.95 -6.35 -4.12
CA GLN A 114 -20.60 -6.56 -5.40
C GLN A 114 -20.64 -8.06 -5.75
N LEU A 115 -19.57 -8.78 -5.42
CA LEU A 115 -19.53 -10.23 -5.50
C LEU A 115 -20.48 -10.86 -4.48
N ILE A 116 -20.48 -10.45 -3.21
CA ILE A 116 -21.41 -11.00 -2.20
C ILE A 116 -22.86 -10.76 -2.59
N GLN A 117 -23.20 -9.59 -3.14
CA GLN A 117 -24.59 -9.26 -3.48
C GLN A 117 -25.07 -9.91 -4.77
N ARG A 118 -24.20 -10.04 -5.78
CA ARG A 118 -24.61 -10.52 -7.11
C ARG A 118 -24.23 -11.97 -7.42
N THR A 119 -23.38 -12.60 -6.62
CA THR A 119 -23.04 -14.01 -6.79
C THR A 119 -24.11 -14.88 -6.14
N VAL A 120 -25.04 -15.37 -6.95
CA VAL A 120 -26.15 -16.20 -6.49
C VAL A 120 -25.69 -17.64 -6.18
N THR A 121 -24.58 -18.09 -6.79
CA THR A 121 -24.15 -19.50 -6.77
C THR A 121 -22.78 -19.69 -6.14
N VAL A 122 -22.68 -19.32 -4.86
CA VAL A 122 -21.45 -19.46 -4.05
C VAL A 122 -21.03 -20.93 -3.90
N GLU A 123 -21.98 -21.86 -3.95
CA GLU A 123 -21.72 -23.30 -3.84
C GLU A 123 -20.91 -23.84 -5.03
N GLN A 124 -21.16 -23.35 -6.25
CA GLN A 124 -20.37 -23.75 -7.42
C GLN A 124 -18.94 -23.20 -7.39
N VAL A 125 -18.77 -21.99 -6.82
CA VAL A 125 -17.45 -21.39 -6.59
C VAL A 125 -16.70 -22.19 -5.53
N LEU A 126 -17.38 -22.52 -4.42
CA LEU A 126 -16.87 -23.35 -3.33
C LEU A 126 -16.47 -24.75 -3.81
N ASP A 127 -17.29 -25.41 -4.64
CA ASP A 127 -17.02 -26.74 -5.19
C ASP A 127 -15.74 -26.76 -6.03
N LYS A 128 -15.50 -25.70 -6.82
CA LYS A 128 -14.24 -25.52 -7.57
C LYS A 128 -13.03 -25.21 -6.68
N LEU A 129 -13.24 -24.68 -5.48
CA LEU A 129 -12.19 -24.36 -4.49
C LEU A 129 -11.96 -25.52 -3.52
N HIS A 130 -12.92 -26.44 -3.42
CA HIS A 130 -12.89 -27.61 -2.57
C HIS A 130 -11.79 -28.55 -3.04
N GLY A 131 -10.88 -28.90 -2.12
CA GLY A 131 -9.74 -29.78 -2.40
C GLY A 131 -8.46 -29.10 -2.90
N SER A 132 -8.51 -27.83 -3.33
CA SER A 132 -7.29 -27.06 -3.66
C SER A 132 -6.94 -25.99 -2.63
N ILE A 133 -7.95 -25.30 -2.06
CA ILE A 133 -7.72 -24.11 -1.21
C ILE A 133 -8.44 -24.20 0.12
N ILE A 134 -9.59 -24.88 0.15
CA ILE A 134 -10.46 -24.97 1.31
C ILE A 134 -10.59 -26.45 1.68
N ASN A 135 -10.30 -26.77 2.93
CA ASN A 135 -10.44 -28.13 3.44
C ASN A 135 -11.92 -28.48 3.68
N GLU A 136 -12.26 -29.76 3.72
CA GLU A 136 -13.65 -30.23 3.80
C GLU A 136 -14.40 -29.66 5.02
N GLY A 137 -13.71 -29.53 6.16
CA GLY A 137 -14.27 -28.89 7.36
C GLY A 137 -14.55 -27.39 7.19
N GLN A 138 -13.72 -26.66 6.44
CA GLN A 138 -13.97 -25.24 6.14
C GLN A 138 -15.08 -25.09 5.10
N TYR A 139 -15.10 -25.96 4.08
CA TYR A 139 -16.18 -26.02 3.10
C TYR A 139 -17.52 -26.26 3.78
N GLN A 140 -17.60 -27.24 4.69
CA GLN A 140 -18.81 -27.50 5.49
C GLN A 140 -19.17 -26.32 6.38
N GLN A 141 -18.23 -25.71 7.09
CA GLN A 141 -18.51 -24.54 7.93
C GLN A 141 -19.07 -23.37 7.13
N ILE A 142 -18.60 -23.19 5.90
CA ILE A 142 -19.10 -22.17 4.98
C ILE A 142 -20.46 -22.60 4.42
N CYS A 143 -20.66 -23.86 4.03
CA CYS A 143 -21.93 -24.40 3.53
C CYS A 143 -23.04 -24.46 4.58
N SER A 144 -22.70 -24.60 5.86
CA SER A 144 -23.66 -24.59 6.99
C SER A 144 -24.34 -23.25 7.20
N ARG A 145 -23.97 -22.19 6.46
CA ARG A 145 -24.65 -20.90 6.55
C ARG A 145 -25.93 -20.87 5.74
N GLU A 146 -26.96 -20.33 6.35
CA GLU A 146 -28.32 -20.31 5.84
C GLU A 146 -28.50 -19.49 4.55
N THR A 147 -27.64 -18.49 4.31
CA THR A 147 -27.72 -17.63 3.12
C THR A 147 -26.42 -17.59 2.34
N ASN A 148 -26.52 -17.61 1.01
CA ASN A 148 -25.37 -17.53 0.09
C ASN A 148 -24.47 -16.32 0.39
N GLN A 149 -25.05 -15.17 0.78
CA GLN A 149 -24.28 -13.99 1.19
C GLN A 149 -23.45 -14.24 2.47
N ALA A 150 -24.01 -14.95 3.44
CA ALA A 150 -23.30 -15.28 4.66
C ALA A 150 -22.19 -16.32 4.42
N LYS A 151 -22.42 -17.28 3.50
CA LYS A 151 -21.37 -18.23 3.02
C LYS A 151 -20.19 -17.45 2.44
N MET A 152 -20.48 -16.53 1.52
CA MET A 152 -19.46 -15.70 0.87
C MET A 152 -18.73 -14.79 1.88
N ARG A 153 -19.45 -14.21 2.86
CA ARG A 153 -18.81 -13.40 3.91
C ARG A 153 -17.81 -14.16 4.76
N GLU A 154 -18.04 -15.45 5.07
CA GLU A 154 -17.06 -16.28 5.79
C GLU A 154 -15.88 -16.68 4.93
N LEU A 155 -16.15 -17.01 3.67
CA LEU A 155 -15.10 -17.26 2.71
C LEU A 155 -14.11 -16.09 2.69
N TYR A 156 -14.64 -14.86 2.64
CA TYR A 156 -13.84 -13.64 2.73
C TYR A 156 -13.14 -13.43 4.07
N LYS A 157 -13.62 -13.98 5.19
CA LYS A 157 -12.89 -13.90 6.46
C LYS A 157 -11.63 -14.76 6.46
N LEU A 158 -11.55 -15.75 5.58
CA LEU A 158 -10.38 -16.61 5.41
C LEU A 158 -9.37 -16.02 4.42
N VAL A 159 -9.78 -15.04 3.60
CA VAL A 159 -8.93 -14.33 2.61
C VAL A 159 -7.63 -13.73 3.18
N PRO A 160 -7.54 -13.25 4.43
CA PRO A 160 -6.27 -12.82 5.01
C PRO A 160 -5.22 -13.94 5.12
N GLY A 161 -5.64 -15.20 5.13
CA GLY A 161 -4.76 -16.37 5.09
C GLY A 161 -4.63 -17.00 3.70
N TRP A 162 -5.19 -16.38 2.66
CA TRP A 162 -5.16 -16.92 1.30
C TRP A 162 -3.93 -16.42 0.56
N ASN A 163 -3.12 -17.36 0.06
CA ASN A 163 -1.99 -17.05 -0.82
C ASN A 163 -2.45 -16.52 -2.17
N LEU A 164 -1.53 -15.95 -2.94
CA LEU A 164 -1.79 -15.31 -4.23
C LEU A 164 -2.47 -16.29 -5.23
N GLU A 165 -2.08 -17.56 -5.21
CA GLU A 165 -2.70 -18.65 -5.98
C GLU A 165 -4.16 -18.89 -5.58
N CYS A 166 -4.49 -18.78 -4.29
CA CYS A 166 -5.85 -18.96 -3.80
C CYS A 166 -6.79 -17.86 -4.33
N LYS A 167 -6.29 -16.61 -4.37
CA LYS A 167 -7.01 -15.47 -4.94
C LYS A 167 -7.17 -15.64 -6.46
N ASP A 168 -6.14 -16.10 -7.17
CA ASP A 168 -6.22 -16.34 -8.61
C ASP A 168 -7.22 -17.44 -8.97
N GLN A 169 -7.22 -18.55 -8.23
CA GLN A 169 -8.18 -19.64 -8.42
C GLN A 169 -9.61 -19.18 -8.13
N PHE A 170 -9.80 -18.34 -7.11
CA PHE A 170 -11.10 -17.74 -6.76
C PHE A 170 -11.62 -16.86 -7.90
N TYR A 171 -10.76 -16.01 -8.45
CA TYR A 171 -11.09 -15.17 -9.59
C TYR A 171 -11.40 -16.03 -10.83
N LYS A 172 -10.61 -17.08 -11.11
CA LYS A 172 -10.87 -18.03 -12.20
C LYS A 172 -12.22 -18.74 -12.05
N ALA A 173 -12.55 -19.21 -10.85
CA ALA A 173 -13.82 -19.86 -10.56
C ALA A 173 -15.00 -18.89 -10.78
N LEU A 174 -14.88 -17.67 -10.27
CA LEU A 174 -15.86 -16.60 -10.50
C LEU A 174 -16.01 -16.27 -12.00
N LYS A 175 -14.89 -16.14 -12.73
CA LYS A 175 -14.89 -15.85 -14.17
C LYS A 175 -15.52 -16.98 -14.99
N ALA A 176 -15.35 -18.23 -14.55
CA ALA A 176 -15.97 -19.38 -15.20
C ALA A 176 -17.50 -19.41 -14.99
N ILE A 177 -17.97 -19.06 -13.79
CA ILE A 177 -19.40 -19.15 -13.44
C ILE A 177 -20.16 -17.89 -13.88
N HIS A 178 -19.55 -16.72 -13.73
CA HIS A 178 -20.15 -15.43 -14.04
C HIS A 178 -19.18 -14.52 -14.84
N PRO A 179 -18.85 -14.89 -16.09
CA PRO A 179 -17.93 -14.13 -16.93
C PRO A 179 -18.42 -12.70 -17.20
N PHE A 180 -19.74 -12.51 -17.33
CA PHE A 180 -20.35 -11.19 -17.54
C PHE A 180 -20.19 -10.27 -16.33
N LEU A 181 -20.27 -10.84 -15.13
CA LEU A 181 -20.17 -10.12 -13.87
C LEU A 181 -18.72 -9.69 -13.63
N ILE A 182 -17.76 -10.57 -13.93
CA ILE A 182 -16.34 -10.19 -13.90
C ILE A 182 -16.01 -9.12 -14.93
N LYS A 183 -16.54 -9.24 -16.16
CA LYS A 183 -16.28 -8.26 -17.22
C LYS A 183 -16.88 -6.87 -16.92
N ASP A 184 -18.04 -6.83 -16.26
CA ASP A 184 -18.67 -5.59 -15.78
C ASP A 184 -17.89 -4.94 -14.63
N LEU A 185 -17.35 -5.76 -13.72
CA LEU A 185 -16.51 -5.29 -12.61
C LEU A 185 -15.10 -4.85 -13.07
N GLU A 186 -14.56 -5.46 -14.14
CA GLU A 186 -13.20 -5.19 -14.66
C GLU A 186 -13.16 -3.98 -15.59
N GLY A 187 -14.28 -3.62 -16.20
CA GLY A 187 -14.40 -2.50 -17.13
C GLY A 187 -14.74 -1.16 -16.48
N ARG A 188 -14.63 -1.02 -15.15
CA ARG A 188 -15.08 0.16 -14.40
C ARG A 188 -13.96 0.93 -13.73
#